data_AF-A0A8J5Q0U3-F1
#
_entry.id   AF-A0A8J5Q0U3-F1
#
_cell.length_a   1.000
_cell.length_b   1.000
_cell.length_c   1.000
_cell.angle_alpha   90.00
_cell.angle_beta   90.00
_cell.angle_gamma   90.00
#
_symmetry.space_group_name_H-M   'P 1'
#
loop_
_entity.id
_entity.type
_entity.pdbx_description
1 polymer ?
#
loop_
_entity_poly.entity_id
_entity_poly.type
_entity_poly.pdbx_seq_one_letter_code
_entity_poly.pdbx_strand_id
1 'polypeptide(L)' 'MCGWSSVPRDYDIGRSNTDNVNQLLYSLALYPFTQFLGMSFSDFQLLIAQARSEASNPAFKAYFPVYVCIGRKPRR' A
#
# COMPACT_ATOMS: atom_id res chain seq x y z
N MET A 1 -3.12 -0.93 3.69
CA MET A 1 -4.07 -1.95 4.18
C MET A 1 -4.37 -1.55 5.60
N CYS A 2 -5.56 -1.02 5.85
CA CYS A 2 -6.01 -0.50 7.13
C CYS A 2 -6.33 -1.62 8.15
N GLY A 3 -6.61 -1.25 9.39
CA GLY A 3 -7.02 -2.17 10.46
C GLY A 3 -8.49 -2.62 10.29
N TRP A 4 -8.73 -3.60 9.41
CA TRP A 4 -10.07 -4.20 9.23
C TRP A 4 -10.23 -5.56 9.92
N SER A 5 -9.13 -6.19 10.35
CA SER A 5 -9.16 -7.47 11.06
C SER A 5 -9.80 -7.32 12.44
N SER A 6 -10.56 -8.32 12.87
CA SER A 6 -11.05 -8.43 14.24
C SER A 6 -10.01 -9.00 15.21
N VAL A 7 -8.91 -9.56 14.69
CA VAL A 7 -7.78 -10.03 15.49
C VAL A 7 -6.96 -8.79 15.93
N PRO A 8 -6.81 -8.52 17.24
CA PRO A 8 -6.19 -7.28 17.72
C PRO A 8 -4.80 -7.03 17.15
N ARG A 9 -3.96 -8.08 17.12
CA ARG A 9 -2.62 -8.01 16.54
C ARG A 9 -2.62 -7.55 15.07
N ASP A 10 -3.49 -8.14 14.25
CA ASP A 10 -3.51 -7.87 12.82
C ASP A 10 -4.16 -6.52 12.52
N TYR A 11 -5.11 -6.09 13.35
CA TYR A 11 -5.66 -4.74 13.35
C TYR A 11 -4.56 -3.69 13.54
N ASP A 12 -3.72 -3.85 14.58
CA ASP A 12 -2.64 -2.90 14.90
C ASP A 12 -1.57 -2.86 13.81
N ILE A 13 -1.23 -4.02 13.23
CA ILE A 13 -0.33 -4.10 12.08
C ILE A 13 -0.92 -3.35 10.88
N GLY A 14 -2.19 -3.60 10.54
CA GLY A 14 -2.87 -2.91 9.46
C GLY A 14 -2.91 -1.39 9.68
N ARG A 15 -3.29 -0.96 10.89
CA ARG A 15 -3.32 0.47 11.24
C ARG A 15 -1.94 1.12 11.05
N SER A 16 -0.90 0.49 11.57
CA SER A 16 0.50 0.98 11.47
C SER A 16 1.01 0.99 10.03
N ASN A 17 0.50 0.11 9.17
CA ASN A 17 0.92 0.00 7.77
C ASN A 17 0.20 0.99 6.82
N THR A 18 -0.73 1.80 7.32
CA THR A 18 -1.53 2.72 6.50
C THR A 18 -0.64 3.71 5.75
N ASP A 19 0.32 4.34 6.44
CA ASP A 19 1.21 5.33 5.85
C ASP A 19 2.15 4.71 4.82
N ASN A 20 2.66 3.51 5.10
CA ASN A 20 3.48 2.76 4.15
C ASN A 20 2.72 2.51 2.85
N VAL A 21 1.45 2.08 2.93
CA VAL A 21 0.63 1.86 1.73
C VAL A 21 0.34 3.17 0.99
N ASN A 22 0.12 4.27 1.70
CA ASN A 22 -0.07 5.58 1.07
C ASN A 22 1.17 6.02 0.26
N GLN A 23 2.37 5.76 0.78
CA GLN A 23 3.61 6.05 0.07
C GLN A 23 3.86 5.06 -1.08
N LEU A 24 3.60 3.77 -0.86
CA LEU A 24 3.75 2.70 -1.84
C LEU A 24 2.89 2.94 -3.08
N LEU A 25 1.61 3.30 -2.91
CA LEU A 25 0.69 3.56 -4.02
C LEU A 25 1.23 4.66 -4.94
N TYR A 26 1.80 5.71 -4.36
CA TYR A 26 2.40 6.80 -5.12
C TYR A 26 3.68 6.36 -5.84
N SER A 27 4.62 5.75 -5.11
CA SER A 27 5.95 5.44 -5.64
C SER A 27 5.91 4.39 -6.75
N LEU A 28 5.07 3.35 -6.60
CA LEU A 28 4.93 2.30 -7.61
C LEU A 28 4.25 2.78 -8.88
N ALA A 29 3.27 3.68 -8.75
CA ALA A 29 2.44 4.10 -9.89
C ALA A 29 3.04 5.30 -10.64
N LEU A 30 3.90 6.11 -10.03
CA LEU A 30 4.37 7.36 -10.64
C LEU A 30 4.97 7.15 -12.03
N TYR A 31 6.01 6.31 -12.16
CA TYR A 31 6.67 6.11 -13.46
C TYR A 31 5.78 5.37 -14.47
N PRO A 32 5.14 4.23 -14.14
CA PRO A 32 4.30 3.51 -15.10
C PRO A 32 3.18 4.38 -15.67
N PHE A 33 2.48 5.15 -14.83
CA PHE A 33 1.35 5.93 -15.31
C PHE A 33 1.80 7.21 -16.02
N THR A 34 2.73 7.98 -15.45
CA THR A 34 3.09 9.28 -16.02
C THR A 34 4.03 9.18 -17.21
N GLN A 35 5.05 8.32 -17.14
CA GLN A 35 6.08 8.22 -18.18
C GLN A 35 5.76 7.14 -19.20
N PHE A 36 5.45 5.92 -18.74
CA PHE A 36 5.26 4.78 -19.65
C PHE A 36 3.90 4.83 -20.37
N LEU A 37 2.84 5.23 -19.67
CA LEU A 37 1.49 5.35 -20.23
C LEU A 37 1.11 6.78 -20.63
N GLY A 38 1.98 7.76 -20.38
CA GLY A 38 1.76 9.15 -20.79
C GLY A 38 0.60 9.86 -20.08
N MET A 39 0.15 9.37 -18.92
CA MET A 39 -0.88 10.02 -18.11
C MET A 39 -0.42 11.40 -17.66
N SER A 40 -1.31 12.39 -17.72
CA SER A 40 -1.00 13.72 -17.18
C SER A 40 -0.72 13.64 -15.67
N PHE A 41 0.16 14.51 -15.17
CA PHE A 41 0.49 14.49 -13.74
C PHE A 41 -0.73 14.85 -12.87
N SER A 42 -1.63 15.71 -13.37
CA SER A 42 -2.89 16.05 -12.69
C SER A 42 -3.81 14.84 -12.53
N ASP A 43 -3.99 14.06 -13.60
CA ASP A 43 -4.84 12.86 -13.55
C ASP A 43 -4.22 11.80 -12.64
N PHE A 44 -2.89 11.69 -12.66
CA PHE A 44 -2.16 10.83 -11.74
C PHE A 44 -2.40 11.20 -10.27
N GLN A 45 -2.32 12.49 -9.91
CA GLN A 45 -2.59 12.92 -8.52
C GLN A 45 -4.02 12.59 -8.09
N LEU A 46 -5.00 12.75 -9.00
CA LEU A 46 -6.40 12.41 -8.74
C LEU A 46 -6.58 10.90 -8.54
N LEU A 47 -5.96 10.08 -9.38
CA LEU A 47 -5.94 8.62 -9.25
C LEU A 47 -5.35 8.17 -7.91
N ILE A 48 -4.22 8.74 -7.51
CA ILE A 48 -3.58 8.39 -6.23
C ILE A 48 -4.44 8.82 -5.03
N ALA A 49 -5.06 10.00 -5.09
CA ALA A 49 -5.95 10.46 -4.04
C ALA A 49 -7.13 9.50 -3.84
N GLN A 50 -7.74 9.05 -4.93
CA GLN A 50 -8.82 8.05 -4.91
C GLN A 50 -8.35 6.71 -4.35
N ALA A 51 -7.24 6.17 -4.87
CA ALA A 51 -6.69 4.90 -4.42
C ALA A 51 -6.33 4.90 -2.92
N ARG A 52 -5.80 6.02 -2.39
CA ARG A 52 -5.52 6.18 -0.96
C ARG A 52 -6.81 6.20 -0.13
N SER A 53 -7.82 6.93 -0.58
CA SER A 53 -9.14 6.95 0.06
C SER A 53 -9.73 5.54 0.15
N GLU A 54 -9.70 4.79 -0.95
CA GLU A 54 -10.18 3.40 -0.98
C GLU A 54 -9.34 2.48 -0.08
N ALA A 55 -8.01 2.54 -0.16
CA ALA A 55 -7.11 1.71 0.66
C ALA A 55 -7.22 1.99 2.16
N SER A 56 -7.70 3.19 2.54
CA SER A 56 -7.95 3.56 3.92
C SER A 56 -9.30 3.05 4.45
N ASN A 57 -10.24 2.70 3.57
CA ASN A 57 -11.58 2.27 3.95
C ASN A 57 -11.59 0.79 4.40
N PRO A 58 -11.83 0.48 5.69
CA PRO A 58 -11.84 -0.89 6.20
C PRO A 58 -12.93 -1.78 5.61
N ALA A 59 -14.02 -1.19 5.06
CA ALA A 59 -15.10 -1.95 4.45
C ALA A 59 -14.65 -2.74 3.22
N PHE A 60 -13.64 -2.25 2.49
CA PHE A 60 -13.12 -2.92 1.30
C PHE A 60 -12.15 -4.06 1.62
N LYS A 61 -11.68 -4.17 2.87
CA LYS A 61 -10.77 -5.24 3.33
C LYS A 61 -9.58 -5.47 2.39
N ALA A 62 -9.03 -4.39 1.84
CA ALA A 62 -7.96 -4.46 0.85
C ALA A 62 -6.76 -5.25 1.40
N TYR A 63 -6.30 -6.23 0.63
CA TYR A 63 -5.18 -7.10 0.96
C TYR A 63 -4.24 -7.27 -0.24
N PHE A 64 -2.93 -7.25 0.02
CA PHE A 64 -1.89 -7.59 -0.96
C PHE A 64 -1.10 -8.78 -0.41
N PRO A 65 -1.01 -9.91 -1.13
CA PRO A 65 -0.14 -11.00 -0.72
C PRO A 65 1.32 -10.55 -0.79
N VAL A 66 2.02 -10.62 0.33
CA VAL A 66 3.47 -10.34 0.41
C VAL A 66 4.18 -11.63 0.75
N TYR A 67 5.11 -12.04 -0.10
CA TYR A 67 6.00 -13.15 0.18
C TYR A 67 7.27 -12.60 0.81
N VAL A 68 7.65 -13.10 1.98
CA VAL A 68 8.83 -12.65 2.72
C VAL A 68 9.79 -13.81 2.88
N CYS A 69 11.05 -13.62 2.47
CA CYS A 69 12.13 -14.55 2.72
C CYS A 69 13.00 -14.01 3.86
N ILE A 70 13.11 -14.74 4.96
CA ILE A 70 13.89 -14.32 6.14
C ILE A 70 15.14 -15.19 6.23
N GLY A 71 16.31 -14.58 6.04
CA GLY A 71 17.60 -15.23 6.23
C GLY A 71 18.19 -14.93 7.61
N ARG A 72 18.79 -15.94 8.26
CA ARG A 72 19.58 -15.76 9.49
C ARG A 72 21.06 -15.91 9.17
N LYS A 73 21.85 -14.88 9.46
CA LYS A 73 23.32 -14.95 9.34
C LYS A 73 23.88 -16.08 10.24
N PRO A 74 24.80 -16.93 9.76
CA PRO A 74 25.42 -17.96 10.59
C PRO A 74 26.15 -17.34 11.79
N ARG A 75 26.01 -17.95 12.97
CA ARG A 75 26.87 -17.61 14.11
C ARG A 75 28.24 -18.23 13.88
N ARG A 76 29.30 -17.42 13.99
CA ARG A 76 30.67 -17.92 14.11
C ARG A 76 30.85 -18.61 15.45
#